data_AF-A0A2G9MRL1-F1
#
_entry.id   AF-A0A2G9MRL1-F1
#
_cell.length_a   1.000
_cell.length_b   1.000
_cell.length_c   1.000
_cell.angle_alpha   90.00
_cell.angle_beta   90.00
_cell.angle_gamma   90.00
#
_symmetry.space_group_name_H-M   'P 1'
#
loop_
_entity.id
_entity.type
_entity.pdbx_description
1 polymer ?
#
loop_
_entity_poly.entity_id
_entity_poly.type
_entity_poly.pdbx_seq_one_letter_code
_entity_poly.pdbx_strand_id
1 'polypeptide(L)'
;MWGYHLCTETLANELRLSILETLKKQPTSVTELSKKVNAERSTVSHALDLLKKCSLVNAEKQGKQMIYSLNDTPLIRPHKNKDIFQIIDEHKDEHCPTCHKCE
;
A
#
# COMPACT_ATOMS: atom_id res chain seq x y z
N MET A 1 -13.37 19.00 8.18
CA MET A 1 -13.36 18.86 6.71
C MET A 1 -11.96 19.12 6.15
N TRP A 2 -10.92 18.43 6.64
CA TRP A 2 -9.56 18.35 6.07
C TRP A 2 -8.97 17.06 6.65
N GLY A 3 -9.04 15.95 5.91
CA GLY A 3 -8.64 14.64 6.43
C GLY A 3 -8.33 13.57 5.38
N TYR A 4 -8.20 13.97 4.11
CA TYR A 4 -7.91 13.08 2.98
C TYR A 4 -6.47 13.20 2.46
N HIS A 5 -5.80 14.32 2.76
CA HIS A 5 -4.53 14.74 2.14
C HIS A 5 -3.45 13.66 2.20
N LEU A 6 -3.30 13.02 3.37
CA LEU A 6 -2.19 12.12 3.61
C LEU A 6 -2.38 10.73 2.98
N CYS A 7 -3.62 10.25 2.98
CA CYS A 7 -3.97 9.00 2.30
C CYS A 7 -3.89 9.18 0.76
N THR A 8 -4.26 10.34 0.22
CA THR A 8 -4.12 10.64 -1.22
C THR A 8 -2.67 10.80 -1.66
N GLU A 9 -1.81 11.46 -0.88
CA GLU A 9 -0.38 11.55 -1.18
C GLU A 9 0.30 10.17 -1.13
N THR A 10 -0.15 9.31 -0.20
CA THR A 10 0.37 7.95 -0.09
C THR A 10 0.11 7.16 -1.37
N LEU A 11 -1.09 7.28 -1.93
CA LEU A 11 -1.46 6.64 -3.18
C LEU A 11 -0.89 7.35 -4.42
N ALA A 12 -0.70 8.67 -4.38
CA ALA A 12 -0.29 9.46 -5.56
C ALA A 12 1.21 9.40 -5.89
N ASN A 13 1.99 8.53 -5.23
CA ASN A 13 3.41 8.36 -5.54
C ASN A 13 3.61 7.19 -6.52
N GLU A 14 4.30 7.48 -7.63
CA GLU A 14 4.50 6.53 -8.73
C GLU A 14 5.17 5.22 -8.32
N LEU A 15 6.16 5.27 -7.42
CA LEU A 15 6.84 4.07 -6.93
C LEU A 15 5.89 3.19 -6.11
N ARG A 16 5.10 3.80 -5.21
CA ARG A 16 4.12 3.06 -4.39
C ARG A 16 3.04 2.43 -5.26
N LEU A 17 2.53 3.15 -6.26
CA LEU A 17 1.58 2.59 -7.24
C LEU A 17 2.20 1.42 -8.01
N SER A 18 3.43 1.57 -8.50
CA SER A 18 4.14 0.50 -9.22
C SER A 18 4.35 -0.75 -8.36
N ILE A 19 4.62 -0.57 -7.06
CA ILE A 19 4.70 -1.66 -6.10
C ILE A 19 3.34 -2.35 -5.94
N LEU A 20 2.25 -1.58 -5.72
CA LEU A 20 0.90 -2.12 -5.57
C LEU A 20 0.46 -2.89 -6.82
N GLU A 21 0.72 -2.37 -8.02
CA GLU A 21 0.43 -3.05 -9.29
C GLU A 21 1.22 -4.35 -9.43
N THR A 22 2.48 -4.36 -8.99
CA THR A 22 3.30 -5.57 -9.00
C THR A 22 2.75 -6.63 -8.05
N LEU A 23 2.37 -6.22 -6.83
CA LEU A 23 1.79 -7.11 -5.82
C LEU A 23 0.38 -7.60 -6.20
N LYS A 24 -0.36 -6.83 -7.00
CA LYS A 24 -1.65 -7.24 -7.57
C LYS A 24 -1.53 -8.48 -8.43
N LYS A 25 -0.39 -8.68 -9.10
CA LYS A 25 -0.13 -9.86 -9.93
C LYS A 25 0.23 -11.07 -9.07
N GLN A 26 1.10 -10.88 -8.07
CA GLN A 26 1.50 -11.95 -7.15
C GLN A 26 2.22 -11.40 -5.91
N PRO A 27 2.14 -12.09 -4.76
CA PRO A 27 3.03 -11.85 -3.63
C PRO A 27 4.50 -11.94 -4.04
N THR A 28 5.32 -10.99 -3.58
CA THR A 28 6.71 -10.85 -4.06
C THR A 28 7.62 -10.33 -2.94
N SER A 29 8.91 -10.69 -2.96
CA SER A 29 9.91 -10.20 -1.99
C SER A 29 10.40 -8.78 -2.31
N VAL A 30 10.98 -8.08 -1.32
CA VAL A 30 11.61 -6.74 -1.52
C VAL A 30 12.67 -6.75 -2.62
N THR A 31 13.49 -7.81 -2.66
CA THR A 31 14.58 -7.93 -3.64
C THR A 31 14.04 -8.06 -5.07
N GLU A 32 12.97 -8.82 -5.26
CA GLU A 32 12.33 -8.95 -6.56
C GLU A 32 11.54 -7.69 -6.95
N LEU A 33 10.88 -7.06 -5.98
CA LEU A 33 10.19 -5.78 -6.20
C LEU A 33 11.17 -4.72 -6.69
N SER A 34 12.32 -4.55 -6.03
CA SER A 34 13.40 -3.64 -6.42
C SER A 34 13.83 -3.83 -7.88
N LYS A 35 13.94 -5.08 -8.33
CA LYS A 35 14.25 -5.39 -9.75
C LYS A 35 13.10 -5.02 -10.68
N LYS A 36 11.86 -5.38 -10.33
CA LYS A 36 10.66 -5.17 -11.17
C LYS A 36 10.32 -3.69 -11.34
N VAL A 37 10.48 -2.89 -10.29
CA VAL A 37 10.17 -1.44 -10.31
C VAL A 37 11.39 -0.56 -10.59
N ASN A 38 12.55 -1.17 -10.85
CA ASN A 38 13.82 -0.49 -11.13
C ASN A 38 14.18 0.60 -10.09
N ALA A 39 14.12 0.25 -8.81
CA ALA A 39 14.44 1.15 -7.70
C ALA A 39 15.34 0.48 -6.66
N GLU A 40 16.08 1.27 -5.88
CA GLU A 40 16.92 0.72 -4.82
C GLU A 40 16.11 0.00 -3.75
N ARG A 41 16.70 -1.06 -3.18
CA ARG A 41 16.05 -1.86 -2.13
C ARG A 41 15.69 -1.03 -0.89
N SER A 42 16.50 -0.05 -0.52
CA SER A 42 16.22 0.90 0.58
C SER A 42 14.95 1.70 0.31
N THR A 43 14.82 2.26 -0.89
CA THR A 43 13.64 3.02 -1.33
C THR A 43 12.39 2.14 -1.36
N VAL A 44 12.50 0.91 -1.87
CA VAL A 44 11.38 -0.05 -1.91
C VAL A 44 10.96 -0.47 -0.50
N SER A 45 11.91 -0.75 0.41
CA SER A 45 11.60 -1.07 1.80
C SER A 45 10.85 0.06 2.49
N HIS A 46 11.31 1.30 2.32
CA HIS A 46 10.64 2.46 2.90
C HIS A 46 9.21 2.63 2.34
N ALA A 47 9.05 2.49 1.02
CA ALA A 47 7.72 2.52 0.39
C ALA A 47 6.80 1.42 0.93
N LEU A 48 7.30 0.19 1.10
CA LEU A 48 6.54 -0.92 1.68
C LEU A 48 6.17 -0.68 3.14
N ASP A 49 7.04 -0.06 3.93
CA ASP A 49 6.73 0.30 5.32
C ASP A 49 5.59 1.33 5.38
N LEU A 50 5.59 2.34 4.51
CA LEU A 50 4.48 3.30 4.41
C LEU A 50 3.18 2.62 3.96
N LEU A 51 3.23 1.78 2.93
CA LEU A 51 2.07 1.02 2.46
C LEU A 51 1.53 0.08 3.55
N LYS A 52 2.40 -0.51 4.36
CA LYS A 52 2.04 -1.38 5.49
C LYS A 52 1.41 -0.59 6.63
N LYS A 53 1.94 0.60 6.97
CA LYS A 53 1.34 1.51 7.95
C LYS A 53 -0.08 1.91 7.53
N CYS A 54 -0.31 2.09 6.24
CA CYS A 54 -1.64 2.31 5.67
C CYS A 54 -2.46 1.03 5.48
N SER A 55 -2.03 -0.12 5.99
CA SER A 55 -2.72 -1.41 5.83
C SER A 55 -3.02 -1.82 4.38
N LEU A 56 -2.29 -1.29 3.39
CA LEU A 56 -2.47 -1.62 1.97
C LEU A 56 -1.75 -2.91 1.57
N VAL A 57 -0.72 -3.28 2.32
CA VAL A 57 0.06 -4.50 2.10
C VAL A 57 0.22 -5.29 3.39
N ASN A 58 0.25 -6.61 3.24
CA ASN A 58 0.65 -7.55 4.28
C ASN A 58 2.11 -7.95 4.08
N ALA A 59 2.76 -8.39 5.16
CA ALA A 59 4.14 -8.85 5.15
C ALA A 59 4.25 -10.16 5.94
N GLU A 60 4.72 -11.22 5.30
CA GLU A 60 4.88 -12.54 5.88
C GLU A 60 6.31 -13.03 5.72
N LYS A 61 6.89 -13.59 6.79
CA LYS A 61 8.23 -14.16 6.73
C LYS A 61 8.17 -15.58 6.16
N GLN A 62 8.80 -15.78 5.01
CA GLN A 62 8.97 -17.10 4.39
C GLN A 62 10.46 -17.45 4.35
N GLY A 63 10.88 -18.30 5.28
CA GLY A 63 12.30 -18.64 5.47
C GLY A 63 13.15 -17.43 5.85
N LYS A 64 14.08 -17.06 4.97
CA LYS A 64 14.98 -15.90 5.16
C LYS A 64 14.46 -14.61 4.51
N GLN A 65 13.33 -14.67 3.80
CA GLN A 65 12.80 -13.54 3.04
C GLN A 65 11.48 -13.04 3.65
N MET A 66 11.24 -11.74 3.52
CA MET A 66 9.93 -11.14 3.76
C MET A 66 9.19 -11.07 2.42
N ILE A 67 8.01 -11.68 2.37
CA ILE A 67 7.11 -11.69 1.22
C ILE A 67 5.98 -10.71 1.49
N TYR A 68 5.73 -9.84 0.52
CA TYR A 68 4.67 -8.84 0.60
C TYR A 68 3.51 -9.23 -0.32
N SER A 69 2.30 -8.93 0.11
CA SER A 69 1.06 -9.15 -0.67
C SER A 69 0.11 -7.97 -0.47
N LEU A 70 -0.84 -7.78 -1.38
CA LEU A 70 -1.90 -6.79 -1.16
C LEU A 70 -2.82 -7.23 -0.02
N ASN A 71 -3.24 -6.26 0.79
CA ASN A 71 -4.27 -6.48 1.79
C ASN A 71 -5.67 -6.32 1.17
N ASP A 72 -6.67 -6.91 1.79
CA ASP A 72 -8.07 -6.77 1.37
C ASP A 72 -8.69 -5.53 2.03
N THR A 73 -8.49 -4.37 1.40
CA THR A 73 -9.05 -3.09 1.87
C THR A 73 -9.95 -2.47 0.80
N PRO A 74 -10.87 -1.56 1.17
CA PRO A 74 -11.73 -0.86 0.21
C PRO A 74 -10.95 -0.17 -0.91
N LEU A 75 -9.74 0.34 -0.64
CA LEU A 75 -8.88 0.96 -1.66
C LEU A 75 -8.30 -0.04 -2.67
N ILE A 76 -8.05 -1.28 -2.25
CA ILE A 76 -7.50 -2.33 -3.11
C ILE A 76 -8.61 -3.09 -3.84
N ARG A 77 -9.73 -3.34 -3.15
CA ARG A 77 -10.91 -4.05 -3.65
C ARG A 77 -12.18 -3.23 -3.43
N PRO A 78 -12.37 -2.15 -4.18
CA PRO A 78 -13.55 -1.31 -4.01
C PRO A 78 -14.83 -2.02 -4.43
N HIS A 79 -15.89 -1.81 -3.65
CA HIS A 79 -17.23 -2.25 -4.03
C HIS A 79 -17.76 -1.39 -5.20
N LYS A 80 -18.38 -2.05 -6.19
CA LYS A 80 -18.86 -1.40 -7.43
C LYS A 80 -19.82 -0.22 -7.26
N ASN A 81 -20.48 -0.10 -6.11
CA ASN A 81 -21.53 0.90 -5.85
C ASN A 81 -21.11 2.00 -4.88
N LYS A 82 -19.80 2.17 -4.65
CA LYS A 82 -19.26 3.23 -3.81
C LYS A 82 -18.48 4.22 -4.66
N ASP A 83 -18.68 5.50 -4.41
CA ASP A 83 -17.82 6.51 -5.02
C ASP A 83 -16.44 6.56 -4.34
N ILE A 84 -15.51 7.28 -4.96
CA ILE A 84 -14.13 7.37 -4.47
C ILE A 84 -14.03 7.97 -3.07
N PHE A 85 -14.93 8.88 -2.69
CA PHE A 85 -14.90 9.48 -1.36
C PHE A 85 -15.35 8.47 -0.31
N GLN A 86 -16.42 7.73 -0.58
CA GLN A 86 -16.89 6.65 0.28
C GLN A 86 -15.84 5.56 0.50
N ILE A 87 -15.13 5.17 -0.58
CA ILE A 87 -14.04 4.20 -0.49
C ILE A 87 -12.90 4.71 0.41
N ILE A 88 -12.53 5.98 0.27
CA ILE A 88 -11.46 6.59 1.07
C ILE A 88 -11.90 6.73 2.55
N ASP A 89 -13.14 7.14 2.80
CA ASP A 89 -13.70 7.25 4.15
C ASP A 89 -13.69 5.90 4.87
N GLU A 90 -14.16 4.84 4.22
CA GLU A 90 -14.17 3.49 4.80
C GLU A 90 -12.78 2.96 5.12
N HIS A 91 -11.81 3.21 4.23
CA HIS A 91 -10.44 2.84 4.51
C HIS A 91 -9.88 3.58 5.72
N LYS A 92 -10.14 4.89 5.79
CA LYS A 92 -9.67 5.75 6.87
C LYS A 92 -10.24 5.32 8.22
N ASP A 93 -11.53 5.03 8.28
CA ASP A 93 -12.22 4.79 9.55
C ASP A 93 -12.00 3.36 10.08
N GLU A 94 -11.86 2.38 9.18
CA GLU A 94 -11.85 0.97 9.58
C GLU A 94 -10.49 0.27 9.41
N HIS A 95 -9.62 0.78 8.52
CA HIS A 95 -8.44 0.01 8.06
C HIS A 95 -7.12 0.74 8.26
N CYS A 96 -7.10 2.06 8.45
CA CYS A 96 -5.87 2.84 8.55
C CYS A 96 -5.63 3.40 9.96
N PRO A 97 -4.74 2.80 10.76
CA PRO A 97 -4.48 3.25 12.14
C PRO A 97 -3.73 4.59 12.20
N THR A 98 -3.18 5.08 11.08
CA THR A 98 -2.27 6.22 11.06
C THR A 98 -2.57 7.27 9.99
N CYS A 99 -3.78 7.36 9.39
CA CYS A 99 -4.03 8.33 8.30
C CYS A 99 -3.81 9.83 8.71
N HIS A 100 -3.57 10.15 10.00
CA HIS A 100 -3.09 11.46 10.48
C HIS A 100 -1.57 11.59 10.66
N LYS A 101 -0.77 10.52 10.50
CA LYS A 101 0.68 10.44 10.80
C LYS A 101 1.48 9.56 9.81
N CYS A 102 0.97 9.31 8.62
CA CYS A 102 1.72 8.68 7.53
C CYS A 102 2.74 9.67 6.93
N GLU A 103 3.73 10.05 7.74
CA GLU A 103 4.98 10.71 7.30
C GLU A 103 6.13 9.69 7.30
#